data_AF-A0A2D3RC29-F1
#
_entry.id   AF-A0A2D3RC29-F1
#
_cell.length_a   1.000
_cell.length_b   1.000
_cell.length_c   1.000
_cell.angle_alpha   90.00
_cell.angle_beta   90.00
_cell.angle_gamma   90.00
#
_symmetry.space_group_name_H-M   'P 1'
#
loop_
_entity.id
_entity.type
_entity.pdbx_description
1 polymer ?
#
loop_
_entity_poly.entity_id
_entity_poly.type
_entity_poly.pdbx_seq_one_letter_code
_entity_poly.pdbx_strand_id
1 'polypeptide(L)'
;MSALFFSAAAQAQPEQRTIEATAGEDWDHQKSGMTMPARLGGFDRQYIRDLTDEELDVYGQYYGDDGQTRLTLFFYRAAVNSVPLWFDAANQALRGNVNLLPGTSEYLSSAFTPPGQSEASGLMAVYSTSGNEFKSTGVAMLPLNGWLVKIRFTTAELSAEELAASLMPILNDISWPEEIVSGPAAAVILPCENALKLSDRVKRIKPTMTDALSAGFLNIPVNDTADGEEPGVYCRDPQDFGPFSIYRAGGSEDGYLMPLGDAGRAASVYANRLGGLTGGSREARFTPVMMRLDQNIIFPDLDKLPTPGVLLSATGDGAAISAVTTWPPSSGPTITINVPADEDQ
;
A
#
# COMPACT_ATOMS: atom_id res chain seq x y z
N MET A 1 -0.20 34.52 -29.31
CA MET A 1 0.31 33.44 -28.46
C MET A 1 -0.89 32.76 -27.83
N SER A 2 -1.33 31.64 -28.41
CA SER A 2 -2.47 30.87 -27.90
C SER A 2 -1.94 29.77 -26.99
N ALA A 3 -2.33 29.79 -25.72
CA ALA A 3 -2.03 28.73 -24.76
C ALA A 3 -2.97 27.55 -25.04
N LEU A 4 -2.40 26.41 -25.43
CA LEU A 4 -3.10 25.14 -25.47
C LEU A 4 -3.13 24.59 -24.03
N PHE A 5 -4.31 24.61 -23.41
CA PHE A 5 -4.58 23.87 -22.19
C PHE A 5 -4.69 22.39 -22.56
N PHE A 6 -3.71 21.58 -22.14
CA PHE A 6 -3.87 20.13 -22.13
C PHE A 6 -4.71 19.74 -20.92
N SER A 7 -5.98 19.38 -21.14
CA SER A 7 -6.76 18.62 -20.16
C SER A 7 -6.16 17.23 -20.08
N ALA A 8 -5.53 16.91 -18.95
CA ALA A 8 -5.23 15.52 -18.61
C ALA A 8 -6.54 14.74 -18.53
N ALA A 9 -6.64 13.63 -19.25
CA ALA A 9 -7.76 12.70 -19.07
C ALA A 9 -7.68 12.18 -17.63
N ALA A 10 -8.66 12.55 -16.80
CA ALA A 10 -8.83 11.94 -15.49
C ALA A 10 -9.11 10.44 -15.73
N GLN A 11 -8.16 9.57 -15.38
CA GLN A 11 -8.46 8.16 -15.26
C GLN A 11 -9.56 8.03 -14.20
N ALA A 12 -10.74 7.59 -14.62
CA ALA A 12 -11.86 7.36 -13.71
C ALA A 12 -11.37 6.39 -12.63
N GLN A 13 -11.34 6.85 -11.38
CA GLN A 13 -11.20 5.92 -10.28
C GLN A 13 -12.41 4.97 -10.34
N PRO A 14 -12.22 3.66 -10.12
CA PRO A 14 -13.34 2.73 -10.01
C PRO A 14 -14.39 3.33 -9.07
N GLU A 15 -15.63 3.42 -9.55
CA GLU A 15 -16.72 3.94 -8.74
C GLU A 15 -16.86 3.05 -7.50
N GLN A 16 -16.84 3.66 -6.31
CA GLN A 16 -16.98 2.89 -5.07
C GLN A 16 -18.32 2.16 -5.12
N ARG A 17 -18.29 0.83 -5.07
CA ARG A 17 -19.53 0.04 -5.03
C ARG A 17 -19.86 -0.31 -3.59
N THR A 18 -21.11 -0.07 -3.22
CA THR A 18 -21.63 -0.58 -1.96
C THR A 18 -21.82 -2.09 -2.10
N ILE A 19 -21.28 -2.85 -1.15
CA ILE A 19 -21.61 -4.26 -1.01
C ILE A 19 -22.91 -4.34 -0.23
N GLU A 20 -23.94 -4.93 -0.82
CA GLU A 20 -25.18 -5.22 -0.12
C GLU A 20 -24.92 -6.30 0.93
N ALA A 21 -24.93 -5.91 2.19
CA ALA A 21 -24.90 -6.84 3.32
C ALA A 21 -26.15 -6.59 4.16
N THR A 22 -26.82 -7.67 4.58
CA THR A 22 -28.02 -7.57 5.40
C THR A 22 -27.71 -6.86 6.71
N ALA A 23 -28.58 -5.94 7.12
CA ALA A 23 -28.44 -5.26 8.41
C ALA A 23 -28.51 -6.28 9.55
N GLY A 24 -27.53 -6.23 10.46
CA GLY A 24 -27.43 -7.15 11.59
C GLY A 24 -26.84 -8.53 11.27
N GLU A 25 -26.48 -8.81 10.02
CA GLU A 25 -25.81 -10.07 9.63
C GLU A 25 -24.34 -9.84 9.31
N ASP A 26 -23.50 -10.82 9.64
CA ASP A 26 -22.09 -10.81 9.29
C ASP A 26 -21.91 -10.93 7.77
N TRP A 27 -20.77 -10.44 7.25
CA TRP A 27 -20.45 -10.54 5.83
C TRP A 27 -19.16 -11.31 5.62
N ASP A 28 -19.24 -12.39 4.86
CA ASP A 28 -18.10 -13.26 4.58
C ASP A 28 -17.37 -12.84 3.30
N HIS A 29 -16.08 -12.52 3.44
CA HIS A 29 -15.23 -12.28 2.30
C HIS A 29 -14.67 -13.61 1.76
N GLN A 30 -15.27 -14.09 0.66
CA GLN A 30 -15.01 -15.43 0.12
C GLN A 30 -13.54 -15.68 -0.24
N LYS A 31 -12.81 -14.65 -0.70
CA LYS A 31 -11.43 -14.81 -1.18
C LYS A 31 -10.40 -14.92 -0.05
N SER A 32 -10.73 -14.48 1.17
CA SER A 32 -9.80 -14.54 2.32
C SER A 32 -10.29 -15.41 3.48
N GLY A 33 -11.58 -15.75 3.49
CA GLY A 33 -12.22 -16.46 4.59
C GLY A 33 -12.39 -15.61 5.85
N MET A 34 -12.13 -14.29 5.78
CA MET A 34 -12.42 -13.36 6.87
C MET A 34 -13.89 -12.98 6.85
N THR A 35 -14.50 -12.93 8.03
CA THR A 35 -15.86 -12.43 8.22
C THR A 35 -15.83 -11.05 8.86
N MET A 36 -16.44 -10.08 8.18
CA MET A 36 -16.66 -8.73 8.71
C MET A 36 -17.95 -8.73 9.53
N PRO A 37 -17.89 -8.57 10.86
CA PRO A 37 -19.06 -8.77 11.69
C PRO A 37 -20.06 -7.61 11.55
N ALA A 38 -21.34 -7.87 11.82
CA ALA A 38 -22.38 -6.83 11.89
C ALA A 38 -22.15 -5.85 13.04
N ARG A 39 -21.50 -6.31 14.11
CA ARG A 39 -21.08 -5.52 15.26
C ARG A 39 -19.61 -5.73 15.55
N LEU A 40 -18.87 -4.66 15.79
CA LEU A 40 -17.44 -4.72 16.06
C LEU A 40 -17.08 -3.75 17.19
N GLY A 41 -16.49 -4.23 18.29
CA GLY A 41 -16.15 -3.36 19.41
C GLY A 41 -17.37 -2.71 20.07
N GLY A 42 -18.54 -3.34 19.96
CA GLY A 42 -19.82 -2.79 20.43
C GLY A 42 -20.53 -1.86 19.45
N PHE A 43 -19.92 -1.51 18.31
CA PHE A 43 -20.47 -0.59 17.31
C PHE A 43 -21.19 -1.30 16.17
N ASP A 44 -22.27 -0.72 15.66
CA ASP A 44 -23.04 -1.29 14.55
C ASP A 44 -22.43 -0.92 13.18
N ARG A 45 -22.29 -1.92 12.31
CA ARG A 45 -21.84 -1.75 10.92
C ARG A 45 -22.90 -0.97 10.14
N GLN A 46 -22.45 0.10 9.48
CA GLN A 46 -23.32 0.97 8.68
C GLN A 46 -23.33 0.58 7.21
N TYR A 47 -22.15 0.27 6.68
CA TYR A 47 -22.00 -0.15 5.29
C TYR A 47 -20.68 -0.89 5.09
N ILE A 48 -20.63 -1.63 3.98
CA ILE A 48 -19.41 -2.20 3.42
C ILE A 48 -19.25 -1.64 2.02
N ARG A 49 -18.03 -1.26 1.66
CA ARG A 49 -17.71 -0.78 0.31
C ARG A 49 -16.50 -1.53 -0.24
N ASP A 50 -16.57 -1.78 -1.54
CA ASP A 50 -15.45 -2.23 -2.35
C ASP A 50 -14.95 -1.05 -3.19
N LEU A 51 -13.65 -0.79 -3.09
CA LEU A 51 -12.93 0.21 -3.88
C LEU A 51 -12.37 -0.37 -5.19
N THR A 52 -12.80 -1.59 -5.52
CA THR A 52 -12.51 -2.35 -6.73
C THR A 52 -13.79 -3.01 -7.28
N ASP A 53 -13.62 -3.83 -8.30
CA ASP A 53 -14.62 -4.74 -8.87
C ASP A 53 -14.43 -6.20 -8.41
N GLU A 54 -13.34 -6.47 -7.67
CA GLU A 54 -12.85 -7.81 -7.34
C GLU A 54 -12.64 -7.98 -5.82
N GLU A 55 -13.20 -7.11 -4.98
CA GLU A 55 -13.09 -7.21 -3.51
C GLU A 55 -11.63 -7.27 -3.03
N LEU A 56 -10.73 -6.62 -3.78
CA LEU A 56 -9.30 -6.57 -3.43
C LEU A 56 -8.98 -5.43 -2.45
N ASP A 57 -9.93 -4.53 -2.22
CA ASP A 57 -9.85 -3.39 -1.29
C ASP A 57 -11.24 -3.08 -0.76
N VAL A 58 -11.56 -3.70 0.37
CA VAL A 58 -12.87 -3.64 1.02
C VAL A 58 -12.74 -2.95 2.37
N TYR A 59 -13.73 -2.15 2.74
CA TYR A 59 -13.82 -1.64 4.10
C TYR A 59 -15.25 -1.58 4.63
N GLY A 60 -15.36 -1.82 5.94
CA GLY A 60 -16.58 -1.64 6.72
C GLY A 60 -16.47 -0.42 7.61
N GLN A 61 -17.54 0.37 7.67
CA GLN A 61 -17.66 1.51 8.58
C GLN A 61 -18.61 1.18 9.73
N TYR A 62 -18.15 1.43 10.94
CA TYR A 62 -18.91 1.29 12.18
C TYR A 62 -18.94 2.64 12.91
N TYR A 63 -20.09 2.96 13.51
CA TYR A 63 -20.27 4.18 14.31
C TYR A 63 -20.76 3.85 15.72
N GLY A 64 -20.32 4.66 16.67
CA GLY A 64 -20.95 4.75 17.98
C GLY A 64 -22.29 5.47 17.90
N ASP A 65 -23.14 5.25 18.90
CA ASP A 65 -24.41 5.96 19.08
C ASP A 65 -24.20 7.48 19.22
N ASP A 66 -22.99 7.88 19.63
CA ASP A 66 -22.55 9.28 19.71
C ASP A 66 -22.37 9.96 18.34
N GLY A 67 -22.30 9.18 17.24
CA GLY A 67 -21.97 9.65 15.88
C GLY A 67 -20.55 10.22 15.72
N GLN A 68 -19.75 10.23 16.79
CA GLN A 68 -18.42 10.82 16.87
C GLN A 68 -17.34 9.73 16.95
N THR A 69 -17.70 8.57 17.50
CA THR A 69 -16.86 7.39 17.46
C THR A 69 -16.95 6.73 16.08
N ARG A 70 -15.79 6.57 15.45
CA ARG A 70 -15.64 5.98 14.11
C ARG A 70 -14.62 4.86 14.16
N LEU A 71 -15.09 3.65 13.89
CA LEU A 71 -14.26 2.47 13.73
C LEU A 71 -14.37 2.00 12.27
N THR A 72 -13.24 1.87 11.59
CA THR A 72 -13.19 1.43 10.20
C THR A 72 -12.30 0.21 10.09
N LEU A 73 -12.86 -0.89 9.59
CA LEU A 73 -12.13 -2.12 9.31
C LEU A 73 -11.86 -2.18 7.81
N PHE A 74 -10.60 -2.06 7.44
CA PHE A 74 -10.12 -2.22 6.07
C PHE A 74 -9.52 -3.60 5.89
N PHE A 75 -9.72 -4.15 4.72
CA PHE A 75 -9.26 -5.45 4.31
C PHE A 75 -8.87 -5.37 2.83
N TYR A 76 -7.58 -5.53 2.54
CA TYR A 76 -7.08 -5.30 1.19
C TYR A 76 -5.86 -6.14 0.85
N ARG A 77 -5.72 -6.48 -0.42
CA ARG A 77 -4.48 -7.05 -0.95
C ARG A 77 -3.49 -5.92 -1.14
N ALA A 78 -2.21 -6.17 -0.88
CA ALA A 78 -1.18 -5.17 -1.09
C ALA A 78 -0.22 -5.55 -2.22
N ALA A 79 0.25 -4.55 -2.95
CA ALA A 79 1.32 -4.65 -3.94
C ALA A 79 2.59 -5.28 -3.35
N VAL A 80 2.87 -4.99 -2.08
CA VAL A 80 3.94 -5.59 -1.29
C VAL A 80 3.33 -6.07 0.02
N ASN A 81 3.47 -7.34 0.35
CA ASN A 81 2.92 -7.89 1.59
C ASN A 81 3.83 -7.54 2.79
N SER A 82 3.76 -6.31 3.28
CA SER A 82 4.62 -5.80 4.36
C SER A 82 3.84 -4.93 5.35
N VAL A 83 3.54 -5.47 6.52
CA VAL A 83 2.89 -4.73 7.62
C VAL A 83 3.69 -3.47 7.99
N PRO A 84 5.03 -3.51 8.22
CA PRO A 84 5.81 -2.31 8.52
C PRO A 84 5.63 -1.15 7.53
N LEU A 85 5.63 -1.47 6.23
CA LEU A 85 5.54 -0.47 5.16
C LEU A 85 4.19 0.23 5.13
N TRP A 86 3.11 -0.55 5.11
CA TRP A 86 1.76 0.02 5.04
C TRP A 86 1.31 0.62 6.36
N PHE A 87 1.80 0.11 7.49
CA PHE A 87 1.62 0.73 8.79
C PHE A 87 2.27 2.11 8.84
N ASP A 88 3.54 2.25 8.42
CA ASP A 88 4.21 3.55 8.39
C ASP A 88 3.48 4.52 7.43
N ALA A 89 3.05 4.06 6.25
CA ALA A 89 2.25 4.87 5.33
C ALA A 89 0.93 5.35 5.96
N ALA A 90 0.20 4.46 6.63
CA ALA A 90 -1.05 4.80 7.32
C ALA A 90 -0.80 5.76 8.50
N ASN A 91 0.27 5.53 9.26
CA ASN A 91 0.65 6.36 10.39
C ASN A 91 1.05 7.77 9.94
N GLN A 92 1.81 7.88 8.84
CA GLN A 92 2.16 9.15 8.22
C GLN A 92 0.93 9.90 7.70
N ALA A 93 -0.02 9.20 7.07
CA ALA A 93 -1.28 9.80 6.63
C ALA A 93 -2.13 10.30 7.81
N LEU A 94 -2.12 9.57 8.93
CA LEU A 94 -2.78 10.00 10.17
C LEU A 94 -2.12 11.27 10.70
N ARG A 95 -0.79 11.27 10.89
CA ARG A 95 0.02 12.41 11.36
C ARG A 95 -0.08 13.65 10.47
N GLY A 96 -0.21 13.46 9.16
CA GLY A 96 -0.41 14.54 8.20
C GLY A 96 -1.79 15.19 8.26
N ASN A 97 -2.78 14.54 8.90
CA ASN A 97 -4.11 15.12 9.07
C ASN A 97 -4.15 16.11 10.23
N VAL A 98 -3.71 17.34 9.98
CA VAL A 98 -3.62 18.42 10.97
C VAL A 98 -4.96 18.85 11.57
N ASN A 99 -6.08 18.54 10.92
CA ASN A 99 -7.42 18.80 11.46
C ASN A 99 -7.78 17.80 12.57
N LEU A 100 -7.37 16.54 12.40
CA LEU A 100 -7.56 15.49 13.39
C LEU A 100 -6.48 15.53 14.47
N LEU A 101 -5.25 15.86 14.09
CA LEU A 101 -4.07 15.86 14.95
C LEU A 101 -3.38 17.25 15.06
N PRO A 102 -4.07 18.32 15.48
CA PRO A 102 -3.36 19.54 15.85
C PRO A 102 -2.50 19.27 17.09
N GLY A 103 -1.19 19.54 17.03
CA GLY A 103 -0.31 19.56 18.21
C GLY A 103 -0.26 18.27 19.03
N THR A 104 -0.34 17.10 18.40
CA THR A 104 -0.49 15.81 19.10
C THR A 104 0.82 15.18 19.55
N SER A 105 0.74 14.42 20.64
CA SER A 105 1.80 13.51 21.09
C SER A 105 1.44 12.08 20.76
N GLU A 106 2.40 11.37 20.15
CA GLU A 106 2.37 9.92 20.06
C GLU A 106 2.40 9.33 21.47
N TYR A 107 1.43 8.47 21.77
CA TYR A 107 1.28 7.91 23.10
C TYR A 107 1.78 6.47 23.15
N LEU A 108 1.47 5.68 22.12
CA LEU A 108 1.90 4.30 22.00
C LEU A 108 2.18 3.96 20.55
N SER A 109 3.34 3.37 20.27
CA SER A 109 3.60 2.60 19.06
C SER A 109 4.23 1.27 19.47
N SER A 110 3.59 0.16 19.11
CA SER A 110 4.04 -1.16 19.53
C SER A 110 3.70 -2.24 18.51
N ALA A 111 4.54 -3.27 18.49
CA ALA A 111 4.18 -4.54 17.87
C ALA A 111 3.23 -5.33 18.79
N PHE A 112 2.38 -6.16 18.20
CA PHE A 112 1.49 -7.06 18.91
C PHE A 112 1.33 -8.37 18.15
N THR A 113 0.91 -9.42 18.86
CA THR A 113 0.58 -10.72 18.27
C THR A 113 -0.89 -10.72 17.84
N PRO A 114 -1.21 -10.75 16.53
CA PRO A 114 -2.59 -10.80 16.08
C PRO A 114 -3.29 -12.10 16.53
N PRO A 115 -4.63 -12.10 16.63
CA PRO A 115 -5.39 -13.30 16.95
C PRO A 115 -5.06 -14.46 16.01
N GLY A 116 -4.87 -15.65 16.56
CA GLY A 116 -4.53 -16.87 15.82
C GLY A 116 -3.10 -16.93 15.24
N GLN A 117 -2.23 -15.97 15.57
CA GLN A 117 -0.82 -15.98 15.17
C GLN A 117 0.13 -16.20 16.36
N SER A 118 1.36 -16.61 16.08
CA SER A 118 2.39 -16.86 17.11
C SER A 118 3.43 -15.74 17.23
N GLU A 119 3.60 -14.92 16.19
CA GLU A 119 4.60 -13.85 16.15
C GLU A 119 3.96 -12.48 16.38
N ALA A 120 4.75 -11.51 16.86
CA ALA A 120 4.34 -10.12 16.96
C ALA A 120 4.33 -9.45 15.57
N SER A 121 3.47 -9.95 14.68
CA SER A 121 3.40 -9.59 13.26
C SER A 121 2.49 -8.39 12.97
N GLY A 122 1.79 -7.86 13.98
CA GLY A 122 0.97 -6.65 13.89
C GLY A 122 1.68 -5.41 14.44
N LEU A 123 1.31 -4.24 13.95
CA LEU A 123 1.75 -2.94 14.47
C LEU A 123 0.54 -2.05 14.79
N MET A 124 0.61 -1.31 15.89
CA MET A 124 -0.38 -0.30 16.24
C MET A 124 0.28 1.01 16.67
N ALA A 125 -0.37 2.13 16.36
CA ALA A 125 -0.04 3.45 16.90
C ALA A 125 -1.29 4.16 17.37
N VAL A 126 -1.21 4.83 18.52
CA VAL A 126 -2.30 5.61 19.10
C VAL A 126 -1.79 6.99 19.53
N TYR A 127 -2.58 8.00 19.19
CA TYR A 127 -2.32 9.40 19.43
C TYR A 127 -3.39 9.97 20.36
N SER A 128 -2.94 10.78 21.31
CA SER A 128 -3.83 11.71 21.99
C SER A 128 -4.06 12.93 21.11
N THR A 129 -5.31 13.40 21.03
CA THR A 129 -5.65 14.57 20.22
C THR A 129 -5.86 15.77 21.12
N SER A 130 -5.32 16.94 20.74
CA SER A 130 -5.48 18.18 21.52
C SER A 130 -6.74 18.99 21.12
N GLY A 131 -7.49 18.51 20.14
CA GLY A 131 -8.72 19.13 19.65
C GLY A 131 -9.95 18.85 20.52
N ASN A 132 -11.01 19.63 20.34
CA ASN A 132 -12.24 19.53 21.15
C ASN A 132 -13.21 18.42 20.71
N GLU A 133 -13.07 17.88 19.49
CA GLU A 133 -14.03 16.92 18.91
C GLU A 133 -13.67 15.47 19.21
N PHE A 134 -12.37 15.13 19.19
CA PHE A 134 -11.87 13.79 19.47
C PHE A 134 -10.88 13.85 20.62
N LYS A 135 -10.78 12.76 21.39
CA LYS A 135 -9.75 12.60 22.45
C LYS A 135 -8.57 11.75 21.99
N SER A 136 -8.84 10.79 21.10
CA SER A 136 -7.80 9.91 20.60
C SER A 136 -8.14 9.35 19.21
N THR A 137 -7.08 8.95 18.52
CA THR A 137 -7.18 8.20 17.28
C THR A 137 -6.01 7.24 17.17
N GLY A 138 -6.24 6.10 16.52
CA GLY A 138 -5.20 5.11 16.30
C GLY A 138 -5.39 4.35 15.00
N VAL A 139 -4.31 3.69 14.62
CA VAL A 139 -4.27 2.72 13.53
C VAL A 139 -3.64 1.43 14.03
N ALA A 140 -4.21 0.29 13.65
CA ALA A 140 -3.60 -1.01 13.84
C ALA A 140 -3.57 -1.73 12.49
N MET A 141 -2.53 -2.51 12.24
CA MET A 141 -2.35 -3.26 11.01
C MET A 141 -1.77 -4.64 11.31
N LEU A 142 -2.26 -5.66 10.61
CA LEU A 142 -1.82 -7.04 10.75
C LEU A 142 -1.92 -7.79 9.41
N PRO A 143 -1.13 -8.87 9.22
CA PRO A 143 -1.18 -9.68 8.03
C PRO A 143 -2.24 -10.78 8.14
N LEU A 144 -2.83 -11.17 7.02
CA LEU A 144 -3.77 -12.29 6.92
C LEU A 144 -3.60 -13.01 5.58
N ASN A 145 -2.86 -14.13 5.54
CA ASN A 145 -2.79 -15.02 4.36
C ASN A 145 -2.58 -14.31 3.00
N GLY A 146 -1.64 -13.36 2.91
CA GLY A 146 -1.37 -12.58 1.70
C GLY A 146 -2.21 -11.29 1.55
N TRP A 147 -3.03 -10.99 2.54
CA TRP A 147 -3.81 -9.76 2.69
C TRP A 147 -3.32 -8.96 3.89
N LEU A 148 -3.75 -7.70 3.96
CA LEU A 148 -3.57 -6.84 5.12
C LEU A 148 -4.92 -6.43 5.67
N VAL A 149 -5.01 -6.45 6.99
CA VAL A 149 -6.15 -5.94 7.75
C VAL A 149 -5.68 -4.68 8.46
N LYS A 150 -6.44 -3.60 8.33
CA LYS A 150 -6.17 -2.32 8.99
C LYS A 150 -7.41 -1.87 9.77
N ILE A 151 -7.22 -1.52 11.02
CA ILE A 151 -8.23 -0.83 11.82
C ILE A 151 -7.83 0.63 11.94
N ARG A 152 -8.76 1.53 11.64
CA ARG A 152 -8.67 2.93 12.04
C ARG A 152 -9.76 3.22 13.05
N PHE A 153 -9.38 3.69 14.23
CA PHE A 153 -10.30 3.99 15.31
C PHE A 153 -10.09 5.43 15.77
N THR A 154 -11.13 6.25 15.70
CA THR A 154 -11.16 7.63 16.19
C THR A 154 -12.35 7.78 17.14
N THR A 155 -12.14 8.43 18.29
CA THR A 155 -13.20 8.54 19.32
C THR A 155 -13.10 9.82 20.13
N ALA A 156 -14.26 10.32 20.56
CA ALA A 156 -14.41 11.43 21.48
C ALA A 156 -14.41 10.99 22.96
N GLU A 157 -14.53 9.69 23.23
CA GLU A 157 -14.78 9.18 24.57
C GLU A 157 -13.51 8.66 25.23
N LEU A 158 -12.77 7.80 24.52
CA LEU A 158 -11.58 7.12 25.04
C LEU A 158 -10.35 8.01 24.99
N SER A 159 -9.58 8.00 26.08
CA SER A 159 -8.19 8.45 26.07
C SER A 159 -7.33 7.57 25.15
N ALA A 160 -6.12 8.02 24.82
CA ALA A 160 -5.19 7.23 24.01
C ALA A 160 -4.85 5.87 24.63
N GLU A 161 -4.78 5.81 25.96
CA GLU A 161 -4.47 4.60 26.72
C GLU A 161 -5.65 3.60 26.72
N GLU A 162 -6.87 4.11 26.88
CA GLU A 162 -8.10 3.32 26.77
C GLU A 162 -8.34 2.83 25.33
N LEU A 163 -8.08 3.66 24.32
CA LEU A 163 -8.17 3.26 22.91
C LEU A 163 -7.17 2.14 22.64
N ALA A 164 -5.91 2.29 23.04
CA ALA A 164 -4.90 1.24 22.87
C ALA A 164 -5.33 -0.08 23.53
N ALA A 165 -5.86 -0.04 24.75
CA ALA A 165 -6.36 -1.22 25.45
C ALA A 165 -7.57 -1.87 24.75
N SER A 166 -8.37 -1.09 24.02
CA SER A 166 -9.56 -1.59 23.30
C SER A 166 -9.25 -2.29 21.98
N LEU A 167 -8.08 -2.05 21.35
CA LEU A 167 -7.77 -2.58 20.02
C LEU A 167 -7.71 -4.12 19.99
N MET A 168 -7.10 -4.75 21.00
CA MET A 168 -7.02 -6.21 21.05
C MET A 168 -8.39 -6.88 21.25
N PRO A 169 -9.26 -6.43 22.18
CA PRO A 169 -10.65 -6.87 22.25
C PRO A 169 -11.39 -6.73 20.91
N ILE A 170 -11.28 -5.58 20.23
CA ILE A 170 -11.91 -5.36 18.92
C ILE A 170 -11.42 -6.37 17.88
N LEU A 171 -10.11 -6.66 17.85
CA LEU A 171 -9.55 -7.65 16.95
C LEU A 171 -10.04 -9.08 17.24
N ASN A 172 -10.35 -9.40 18.49
CA ASN A 172 -10.90 -10.71 18.87
C ASN A 172 -12.39 -10.87 18.51
N ASP A 173 -13.13 -9.77 18.29
CA ASP A 173 -14.51 -9.80 17.82
C ASP A 173 -14.63 -10.15 16.32
N ILE A 174 -13.52 -10.03 15.56
CA ILE A 174 -13.48 -10.41 14.15
C ILE A 174 -13.41 -11.93 14.06
N SER A 175 -14.26 -12.52 13.22
CA SER A 175 -14.17 -13.94 12.90
C SER A 175 -13.12 -14.15 11.80
N TRP A 176 -11.98 -14.67 12.22
CA TRP A 176 -10.83 -14.97 11.37
C TRP A 176 -10.98 -16.35 10.71
N PRO A 177 -10.35 -16.58 9.53
CA PRO A 177 -10.33 -17.91 8.93
C PRO A 177 -9.68 -18.95 9.85
N GLU A 178 -10.09 -20.21 9.74
CA GLU A 178 -9.59 -21.30 10.60
C GLU A 178 -8.08 -21.51 10.44
N GLU A 179 -7.58 -21.39 9.21
CA GLU A 179 -6.16 -21.51 8.89
C GLU A 179 -5.54 -20.12 8.71
N ILE A 180 -4.69 -19.72 9.67
CA ILE A 180 -3.93 -18.47 9.62
C ILE A 180 -2.44 -18.80 9.53
N VAL A 181 -1.79 -18.33 8.48
CA VAL A 181 -0.34 -18.32 8.37
C VAL A 181 0.18 -17.13 9.16
N SER A 182 1.00 -17.39 10.18
CA SER A 182 1.64 -16.32 10.94
C SER A 182 2.57 -15.51 10.04
N GLY A 183 2.39 -14.19 10.05
CA GLY A 183 3.30 -13.28 9.36
C GLY A 183 4.65 -13.15 10.09
N PRO A 184 5.68 -12.58 9.43
CA PRO A 184 6.94 -12.28 10.09
C PRO A 184 6.75 -11.25 11.21
N ALA A 185 7.64 -11.25 12.21
CA ALA A 185 7.64 -10.24 13.25
C ALA A 185 7.76 -8.83 12.64
N ALA A 186 6.89 -7.92 13.08
CA ALA A 186 6.82 -6.58 12.54
C ALA A 186 7.59 -5.59 13.43
N ALA A 187 8.32 -4.68 12.80
CA ALA A 187 9.02 -3.59 13.46
C ALA A 187 8.70 -2.26 12.77
N VAL A 188 8.75 -1.16 13.53
CA VAL A 188 8.54 0.18 12.99
C VAL A 188 9.68 0.53 12.01
N ILE A 189 9.32 1.16 10.90
CA ILE A 189 10.30 1.62 9.91
C ILE A 189 11.08 2.81 10.46
N LEU A 190 12.41 2.68 10.44
CA LEU A 190 13.33 3.74 10.80
C LEU A 190 13.75 4.55 9.57
N PRO A 191 14.22 5.81 9.76
CA PRO A 191 14.86 6.56 8.69
C PRO A 191 16.09 5.81 8.14
N CYS A 192 16.31 5.88 6.84
CA CYS A 192 17.55 5.44 6.22
C CYS A 192 18.71 6.31 6.71
N GLU A 193 19.91 5.72 6.82
CA GLU A 193 21.11 6.44 7.27
C GLU A 193 21.47 7.63 6.36
N ASN A 194 21.20 7.50 5.06
CA ASN A 194 21.56 8.49 4.05
C ASN A 194 20.38 8.82 3.14
N ALA A 195 20.32 10.06 2.68
CA ALA A 195 19.39 10.52 1.66
C ALA A 195 19.75 9.95 0.27
N LEU A 196 18.74 9.47 -0.45
CA LEU A 196 18.88 8.98 -1.82
C LEU A 196 19.15 10.13 -2.80
N LYS A 197 20.04 9.90 -3.77
CA LYS A 197 20.36 10.91 -4.81
C LYS A 197 19.33 10.84 -5.94
N LEU A 198 18.43 11.83 -5.98
CA LEU A 198 17.33 11.90 -6.93
C LEU A 198 17.52 13.03 -7.95
N SER A 199 16.83 12.92 -9.09
CA SER A 199 16.85 13.96 -10.13
C SER A 199 15.46 14.30 -10.63
N ASP A 200 15.17 15.59 -10.78
CA ASP A 200 14.00 16.06 -11.54
C ASP A 200 14.25 16.08 -13.06
N ARG A 201 15.51 15.94 -13.48
CA ARG A 201 15.94 15.99 -14.88
C ARG A 201 16.25 14.59 -15.40
N VAL A 202 15.19 13.83 -15.60
CA VAL A 202 15.23 12.47 -16.17
C VAL A 202 14.79 12.49 -17.64
N LYS A 203 15.30 11.55 -18.41
CA LYS A 203 14.85 11.27 -19.78
C LYS A 203 14.37 9.84 -19.86
N ARG A 204 13.26 9.64 -20.57
CA ARG A 204 12.82 8.31 -20.96
C ARG A 204 13.72 7.76 -22.06
N ILE A 205 14.09 6.51 -21.88
CA ILE A 205 14.79 5.71 -22.87
C ILE A 205 13.73 5.06 -23.76
N LYS A 206 13.91 5.13 -25.08
CA LYS A 206 12.99 4.48 -26.03
C LYS A 206 12.97 2.96 -25.72
N PRO A 207 11.81 2.38 -25.40
CA PRO A 207 11.74 0.97 -25.04
C PRO A 207 11.92 0.10 -26.28
N THR A 208 12.60 -1.05 -26.11
CA THR A 208 12.62 -2.14 -27.09
C THR A 208 11.73 -3.29 -26.63
N MET A 209 11.42 -4.22 -27.54
CA MET A 209 10.71 -5.46 -27.20
C MET A 209 11.44 -6.26 -26.12
N THR A 210 12.77 -6.31 -26.17
CA THR A 210 13.62 -6.98 -25.18
C THR A 210 13.52 -6.30 -23.81
N ASP A 211 13.45 -4.97 -23.76
CA ASP A 211 13.28 -4.23 -22.50
C ASP A 211 11.94 -4.56 -21.85
N ALA A 212 10.85 -4.57 -22.63
CA ALA A 212 9.51 -4.89 -22.11
C ALA A 212 9.39 -6.33 -21.61
N LEU A 213 9.99 -7.29 -22.32
CA LEU A 213 9.99 -8.69 -21.92
C LEU A 213 10.81 -8.92 -20.65
N SER A 214 12.04 -8.40 -20.60
CA SER A 214 12.92 -8.54 -19.44
C SER A 214 12.32 -7.89 -18.19
N ALA A 215 11.76 -6.69 -18.32
CA ALA A 215 11.11 -6.03 -17.20
C ALA A 215 9.83 -6.75 -16.76
N GLY A 216 9.06 -7.34 -17.69
CA GLY A 216 7.91 -8.19 -17.34
C GLY A 216 8.33 -9.41 -16.51
N PHE A 217 9.39 -10.11 -16.91
CA PHE A 217 9.90 -11.26 -16.14
C PHE A 217 10.42 -10.88 -14.75
N LEU A 218 11.10 -9.75 -14.61
CA LEU A 218 11.58 -9.26 -13.30
C LEU A 218 10.45 -8.86 -12.35
N ASN A 219 9.23 -8.64 -12.85
CA ASN A 219 8.06 -8.26 -12.05
C ASN A 219 7.06 -9.40 -11.83
N ILE A 220 7.43 -10.64 -12.20
CA ILE A 220 6.68 -11.81 -11.77
C ILE A 220 6.79 -11.94 -10.25
N PRO A 221 5.67 -12.05 -9.51
CA PRO A 221 5.71 -12.41 -8.10
C PRO A 221 6.35 -13.79 -7.95
N VAL A 222 7.48 -13.88 -7.25
CA VAL A 222 8.06 -15.17 -6.88
C VAL A 222 7.29 -15.67 -5.65
N ASN A 223 6.77 -16.90 -5.71
CA ASN A 223 6.22 -17.53 -4.51
C ASN A 223 7.36 -17.77 -3.53
N ASP A 224 7.22 -17.27 -2.29
CA ASP A 224 8.17 -17.39 -1.16
C ASP A 224 8.59 -18.84 -0.78
N THR A 225 8.14 -19.84 -1.53
CA THR A 225 8.57 -21.24 -1.38
C THR A 225 9.84 -21.59 -2.18
N ALA A 226 10.35 -20.69 -3.02
CA ALA A 226 11.60 -20.89 -3.76
C ALA A 226 12.55 -19.71 -3.47
N ASP A 227 13.59 -20.01 -2.69
CA ASP A 227 14.72 -19.14 -2.34
C ASP A 227 14.39 -17.91 -1.48
N GLY A 228 14.08 -18.15 -0.20
CA GLY A 228 14.73 -17.55 0.98
C GLY A 228 15.07 -16.05 1.05
N GLU A 229 14.50 -15.19 0.22
CA GLU A 229 14.71 -13.75 0.32
C GLU A 229 13.66 -13.20 1.28
N GLU A 230 14.04 -13.04 2.55
CA GLU A 230 13.19 -12.41 3.56
C GLU A 230 12.61 -11.10 3.01
N PRO A 231 11.33 -10.78 3.28
CA PRO A 231 10.76 -9.50 2.92
C PRO A 231 11.70 -8.38 3.37
N GLY A 232 12.35 -7.72 2.41
CA GLY A 232 13.48 -6.85 2.72
C GLY A 232 13.09 -5.81 3.77
N VAL A 233 13.87 -5.70 4.84
CA VAL A 233 13.66 -4.69 5.88
C VAL A 233 13.72 -3.31 5.22
N TYR A 234 12.63 -2.56 5.27
CA TYR A 234 12.56 -1.23 4.68
C TYR A 234 13.06 -0.17 5.66
N CYS A 235 13.76 0.84 5.13
CA CYS A 235 13.95 2.12 5.79
C CYS A 235 13.24 3.23 4.99
N ARG A 236 12.83 4.32 5.65
CA ARG A 236 12.21 5.49 4.99
C ARG A 236 13.29 6.52 4.66
N ASP A 237 13.32 7.02 3.43
CA ASP A 237 14.29 8.06 3.06
C ASP A 237 14.08 9.32 3.92
N PRO A 238 15.16 9.94 4.44
CA PRO A 238 15.04 11.06 5.37
C PRO A 238 14.62 12.38 4.70
N GLN A 239 14.57 12.45 3.37
CA GLN A 239 14.17 13.65 2.64
C GLN A 239 12.65 13.89 2.72
N ASP A 240 12.26 15.15 2.73
CA ASP A 240 10.86 15.58 2.66
C ASP A 240 10.42 15.72 1.19
N PHE A 241 9.38 14.96 0.81
CA PHE A 241 8.77 14.99 -0.51
C PHE A 241 7.31 15.45 -0.47
N GLY A 242 6.93 16.23 0.55
CA GLY A 242 5.58 16.72 0.77
C GLY A 242 4.63 15.56 1.12
N PRO A 243 3.57 15.30 0.33
CA PRO A 243 2.61 14.24 0.65
C PRO A 243 3.18 12.82 0.44
N PHE A 244 4.37 12.68 -0.12
CA PHE A 244 4.97 11.38 -0.43
C PHE A 244 6.06 11.01 0.58
N SER A 245 6.20 9.72 0.82
CA SER A 245 7.36 9.11 1.48
C SER A 245 7.86 7.98 0.58
N ILE A 246 9.18 7.79 0.54
CA ILE A 246 9.79 6.70 -0.21
C ILE A 246 10.56 5.77 0.73
N TYR A 247 10.53 4.48 0.39
CA TYR A 247 11.03 3.39 1.18
C TYR A 247 12.06 2.60 0.39
N ARG A 248 13.13 2.19 1.05
CA ARG A 248 14.28 1.51 0.44
C ARG A 248 14.48 0.18 1.13
N ALA A 249 14.29 -0.92 0.40
CA ALA A 249 14.59 -2.26 0.91
C ALA A 249 16.09 -2.34 1.21
N GLY A 250 16.45 -2.72 2.45
CA GLY A 250 17.84 -2.81 2.91
C GLY A 250 18.64 -1.51 2.79
N GLY A 251 17.98 -0.35 2.68
CA GLY A 251 18.67 0.92 2.39
C GLY A 251 19.30 1.00 1.00
N SER A 252 18.82 0.23 0.02
CA SER A 252 19.32 0.24 -1.36
C SER A 252 19.39 1.65 -1.96
N GLU A 253 20.48 1.97 -2.67
CA GLU A 253 20.63 3.22 -3.43
C GLU A 253 20.13 3.10 -4.89
N ASP A 254 19.72 1.88 -5.28
CA ASP A 254 19.38 1.54 -6.66
C ASP A 254 17.89 1.70 -6.98
N GLY A 255 17.08 2.16 -6.03
CA GLY A 255 15.64 2.24 -6.22
C GLY A 255 14.90 2.62 -4.95
N TYR A 256 13.59 2.81 -5.10
CA TYR A 256 12.68 3.03 -3.99
C TYR A 256 11.26 2.61 -4.34
N LEU A 257 10.48 2.36 -3.29
CA LEU A 257 9.03 2.17 -3.34
C LEU A 257 8.35 3.38 -2.70
N MET A 258 7.28 3.85 -3.31
CA MET A 258 6.49 5.00 -2.87
C MET A 258 5.01 4.58 -2.79
N PRO A 259 4.46 4.41 -1.57
CA PRO A 259 3.04 4.16 -1.37
C PRO A 259 2.19 5.27 -1.96
N LEU A 260 1.10 4.89 -2.62
CA LEU A 260 0.08 5.81 -3.15
C LEU A 260 -1.11 5.80 -2.19
N GLY A 261 -0.88 6.33 -0.99
CA GLY A 261 -1.78 6.17 0.16
C GLY A 261 -1.44 4.92 0.97
N ASP A 262 -2.41 4.44 1.75
CA ASP A 262 -2.25 3.38 2.75
C ASP A 262 -3.20 2.18 2.50
N ALA A 263 -3.54 1.96 1.22
CA ALA A 263 -4.47 0.95 0.74
C ALA A 263 -3.80 0.00 -0.29
N GLY A 264 -2.54 -0.36 -0.06
CA GLY A 264 -1.88 -1.43 -0.81
C GLY A 264 -1.39 -1.08 -2.21
N ARG A 265 -1.61 0.13 -2.74
CA ARG A 265 -1.11 0.57 -4.06
C ARG A 265 0.19 1.36 -3.93
N ALA A 266 1.15 1.14 -4.82
CA ALA A 266 2.43 1.84 -4.81
C ALA A 266 2.92 2.15 -6.22
N ALA A 267 3.84 3.09 -6.34
CA ALA A 267 4.76 3.12 -7.48
C ALA A 267 6.18 2.81 -6.98
N SER A 268 6.98 2.17 -7.81
CA SER A 268 8.37 1.86 -7.51
C SER A 268 9.26 2.19 -8.69
N VAL A 269 10.55 2.30 -8.40
CA VAL A 269 11.58 2.42 -9.42
C VAL A 269 12.81 1.66 -8.95
N TYR A 270 13.42 0.88 -9.82
CA TYR A 270 14.62 0.10 -9.50
C TYR A 270 15.61 0.09 -10.66
N ALA A 271 16.89 -0.10 -10.35
CA ALA A 271 17.94 -0.16 -11.35
C ALA A 271 17.81 -1.43 -12.22
N ASN A 272 17.62 -1.24 -13.52
CA ASN A 272 17.60 -2.31 -14.51
C ASN A 272 18.99 -2.52 -15.11
N ARG A 273 19.82 -3.28 -14.38
CA ARG A 273 21.17 -3.61 -14.81
C ARG A 273 21.20 -4.58 -16.01
N LEU A 274 20.14 -5.39 -16.18
CA LEU A 274 19.99 -6.34 -17.28
C LEU A 274 19.66 -5.64 -18.61
N GLY A 275 18.75 -4.64 -18.60
CA GLY A 275 18.40 -3.85 -19.78
C GLY A 275 19.55 -2.99 -20.33
N GLY A 276 20.52 -2.62 -19.49
CA GLY A 276 21.75 -1.95 -19.96
C GLY A 276 22.64 -2.86 -20.82
N LEU A 277 22.69 -4.17 -20.50
CA LEU A 277 23.55 -5.14 -21.16
C LEU A 277 23.09 -5.47 -22.59
N THR A 278 21.78 -5.46 -22.85
CA THR A 278 21.20 -5.76 -24.17
C THR A 278 21.27 -4.59 -25.14
N GLY A 279 21.34 -3.35 -24.63
CA GLY A 279 21.40 -2.12 -25.43
C GLY A 279 22.80 -1.56 -25.68
N GLY A 280 23.87 -2.24 -25.25
CA GLY A 280 25.26 -1.79 -25.42
C GLY A 280 25.66 -0.55 -24.61
N SER A 281 24.80 -0.09 -23.68
CA SER A 281 25.07 1.06 -22.81
C SER A 281 25.46 0.59 -21.41
N ARG A 282 26.57 1.11 -20.87
CA ARG A 282 26.99 0.87 -19.48
C ARG A 282 26.29 1.81 -18.48
N GLU A 283 25.41 2.68 -18.94
CA GLU A 283 24.71 3.62 -18.06
C GLU A 283 23.59 2.91 -17.29
N ALA A 284 23.46 3.25 -16.01
CA ALA A 284 22.39 2.72 -15.17
C ALA A 284 21.03 3.17 -15.71
N ARG A 285 20.13 2.21 -15.91
CA ARG A 285 18.74 2.45 -16.28
C ARG A 285 17.84 2.21 -15.07
N PHE A 286 16.75 2.95 -14.98
CA PHE A 286 15.81 2.85 -13.86
C PHE A 286 14.42 2.57 -14.38
N THR A 287 13.84 1.41 -14.03
CA THR A 287 12.53 0.97 -14.51
C THR A 287 11.44 1.45 -13.56
N PRO A 288 10.52 2.34 -13.99
CA PRO A 288 9.36 2.70 -13.20
C PRO A 288 8.28 1.62 -13.28
N VAL A 289 7.63 1.33 -12.15
CA VAL A 289 6.53 0.38 -12.06
C VAL A 289 5.39 0.97 -11.24
N MET A 290 4.17 0.87 -11.75
CA MET A 290 2.94 1.13 -10.99
C MET A 290 2.40 -0.21 -10.48
N MET A 291 2.40 -0.40 -9.16
CA MET A 291 1.96 -1.62 -8.51
C MET A 291 0.52 -1.44 -8.03
N ARG A 292 -0.40 -2.11 -8.72
CA ARG A 292 -1.83 -2.17 -8.37
C ARG A 292 -2.11 -3.41 -7.53
N LEU A 293 -3.37 -3.53 -7.12
CA LEU A 293 -3.83 -4.64 -6.27
C LEU A 293 -3.91 -5.97 -7.01
N ASP A 294 -3.95 -5.93 -8.34
CA ASP A 294 -4.21 -7.06 -9.25
C ASP A 294 -3.09 -7.25 -10.29
N GLN A 295 -2.22 -6.25 -10.48
CA GLN A 295 -1.17 -6.26 -11.50
C GLN A 295 -0.06 -5.24 -11.24
N ASN A 296 1.11 -5.49 -11.82
CA ASN A 296 2.20 -4.53 -11.93
C ASN A 296 2.25 -3.99 -13.37
N ILE A 297 2.26 -2.67 -13.54
CA ILE A 297 2.36 -2.00 -14.84
C ILE A 297 3.75 -1.39 -14.96
N ILE A 298 4.46 -1.76 -16.01
CA ILE A 298 5.85 -1.38 -16.24
C ILE A 298 5.91 -0.29 -17.30
N PHE A 299 6.75 0.71 -17.08
CA PHE A 299 6.93 1.88 -17.94
C PHE A 299 8.35 1.92 -18.54
N PRO A 300 8.61 2.75 -19.56
CA PRO A 300 9.93 2.89 -20.16
C PRO A 300 10.98 3.30 -19.13
N ASP A 301 12.18 2.74 -19.28
CA ASP A 301 13.33 3.06 -18.43
C ASP A 301 13.65 4.55 -18.45
N LEU A 302 14.18 5.03 -17.33
CA LEU A 302 14.71 6.37 -17.15
C LEU A 302 16.25 6.32 -17.09
N ASP A 303 16.89 7.39 -17.57
CA ASP A 303 18.35 7.53 -17.52
C ASP A 303 18.90 7.85 -16.12
N LYS A 304 18.02 8.20 -15.17
CA LYS A 304 18.35 8.56 -13.79
C LYS A 304 17.22 8.18 -12.84
N LEU A 305 17.58 8.04 -11.57
CA LEU A 305 16.63 7.82 -10.49
C LEU A 305 15.76 9.09 -10.27
N PRO A 306 14.44 9.03 -10.50
CA PRO A 306 13.56 10.20 -10.47
C PRO A 306 13.19 10.62 -9.05
N THR A 307 12.83 11.88 -8.85
CA THR A 307 12.06 12.29 -7.66
C THR A 307 10.65 11.69 -7.67
N PRO A 308 9.95 11.61 -6.51
CA PRO A 308 8.58 11.10 -6.43
C PRO A 308 7.61 11.76 -7.43
N GLY A 309 7.62 13.08 -7.55
CA GLY A 309 6.73 13.79 -8.48
C GLY A 309 6.98 13.43 -9.95
N VAL A 310 8.25 13.22 -10.32
CA VAL A 310 8.63 12.74 -11.65
C VAL A 310 8.23 11.28 -11.86
N LEU A 311 8.35 10.43 -10.84
CA LEU A 311 7.90 9.03 -10.90
C LEU A 311 6.38 8.94 -11.12
N LEU A 312 5.57 9.71 -10.39
CA LEU A 312 4.12 9.79 -10.63
C LEU A 312 3.81 10.21 -12.06
N SER A 313 4.49 11.26 -12.55
CA SER A 313 4.30 11.74 -13.92
C SER A 313 4.68 10.67 -14.95
N ALA A 314 5.78 9.95 -14.70
CA ALA A 314 6.29 8.91 -15.59
C ALA A 314 5.39 7.67 -15.66
N THR A 315 4.56 7.43 -14.63
CA THR A 315 3.67 6.27 -14.50
C THR A 315 2.19 6.62 -14.76
N GLY A 316 1.87 7.88 -15.08
CA GLY A 316 0.50 8.38 -15.23
C GLY A 316 0.01 8.63 -16.66
N ASP A 317 0.87 8.52 -17.68
CA ASP A 317 0.59 9.04 -19.04
C ASP A 317 0.29 7.97 -20.12
N GLY A 318 -0.03 6.74 -19.70
CA GLY A 318 -0.45 5.67 -20.62
C GLY A 318 0.69 5.04 -21.45
N ALA A 319 1.95 5.40 -21.21
CA ALA A 319 3.11 4.87 -21.91
C ALA A 319 3.55 3.46 -21.43
N ALA A 320 2.64 2.66 -20.87
CA ALA A 320 2.97 1.34 -20.34
C ALA A 320 3.54 0.43 -21.43
N ILE A 321 4.68 -0.22 -21.14
CA ILE A 321 5.38 -1.11 -22.08
C ILE A 321 5.13 -2.59 -21.79
N SER A 322 4.75 -2.91 -20.55
CA SER A 322 4.44 -4.26 -20.11
C SER A 322 3.50 -4.22 -18.90
N ALA A 323 2.74 -5.28 -18.68
CA ALA A 323 1.94 -5.48 -17.48
C ALA A 323 2.00 -6.95 -17.06
N VAL A 324 2.09 -7.19 -15.75
CA VAL A 324 2.16 -8.53 -15.15
C VAL A 324 0.98 -8.68 -14.22
N THR A 325 0.07 -9.61 -14.50
CA THR A 325 -1.02 -9.92 -13.57
C THR A 325 -0.46 -10.58 -12.32
N THR A 326 -0.95 -10.15 -11.18
CA THR A 326 -0.60 -10.69 -9.86
C THR A 326 -1.82 -11.30 -9.16
N TRP A 327 -3.01 -11.20 -9.76
CA TRP A 327 -4.27 -11.80 -9.29
C TRP A 327 -5.10 -12.39 -10.46
N PRO A 328 -5.85 -13.49 -10.25
CA PRO A 328 -5.80 -14.39 -9.09
C PRO A 328 -4.52 -15.24 -9.10
N PRO A 329 -3.92 -15.54 -7.94
CA PRO A 329 -2.66 -16.28 -7.85
C PRO A 329 -2.76 -17.69 -8.45
N SER A 330 -3.96 -18.31 -8.40
CA SER A 330 -4.23 -19.64 -8.95
C SER A 330 -4.05 -19.74 -10.46
N SER A 331 -4.10 -18.63 -11.19
CA SER A 331 -4.00 -18.62 -12.65
C SER A 331 -2.57 -18.43 -13.16
N GLY A 332 -1.62 -18.18 -12.25
CA GLY A 332 -0.26 -17.78 -12.61
C GLY A 332 -0.18 -16.36 -13.19
N PRO A 333 1.03 -15.78 -13.28
CA PRO A 333 1.24 -14.47 -13.85
C PRO A 333 1.06 -14.48 -15.38
N THR A 334 0.26 -13.55 -15.91
CA THR A 334 0.17 -13.26 -17.34
C THR A 334 0.98 -12.00 -17.63
N ILE A 335 1.92 -12.09 -18.57
CA ILE A 335 2.69 -10.93 -19.05
C ILE A 335 2.06 -10.43 -20.36
N THR A 336 1.64 -9.17 -20.36
CA THR A 336 1.19 -8.45 -21.56
C THR A 336 2.29 -7.49 -21.99
N ILE A 337 2.63 -7.47 -23.28
CA ILE A 337 3.67 -6.59 -23.83
C ILE A 337 3.02 -5.55 -24.75
N ASN A 338 3.33 -4.27 -24.52
CA ASN A 338 2.72 -3.11 -25.18
C ASN A 338 3.78 -2.18 -25.79
N VAL A 339 4.76 -2.73 -26.50
CA VAL A 339 5.76 -1.91 -27.23
C VAL A 339 5.20 -1.58 -28.62
N PRO A 340 5.14 -0.30 -29.03
CA PRO A 340 4.82 0.05 -30.41
C PRO A 340 5.77 -0.68 -31.35
N ALA A 341 5.24 -1.37 -32.36
CA ALA A 341 6.08 -1.92 -33.42
C ALA A 341 6.92 -0.78 -34.00
N ASP A 342 8.23 -0.98 -34.14
CA ASP A 342 9.03 -0.10 -34.99
C ASP A 342 8.38 -0.17 -36.38
N GLU A 343 7.73 0.92 -36.81
CA GLU A 343 7.39 1.07 -38.22
C GLU A 343 8.71 1.02 -39.00
N ASP A 344 8.90 -0.09 -39.70
CA ASP A 344 9.85 -0.38 -40.77
C ASP A 344 11.09 0.54 -40.89
N GLN A 345 12.27 -0.03 -40.61
CA GLN A 345 13.51 0.35 -41.29
C GLN A 345 13.90 -0.70 -42.32
#